data_AF-A0AAV6AQY7-F1
#
_entry.id   AF-A0AAV6AQY7-F1
#
_cell.length_a   1.000
_cell.length_b   1.000
_cell.length_c   1.000
_cell.angle_alpha   90.00
_cell.angle_beta   90.00
_cell.angle_gamma   90.00
#
_symmetry.space_group_name_H-M   'P 1'
#
loop_
_entity.id
_entity.type
_entity.pdbx_description
1 polymer ?
#
loop_
_entity_poly.entity_id
_entity_poly.type
_entity_poly.pdbx_seq_one_letter_code
_entity_poly.pdbx_strand_id
1 'polypeptide(L)'
;MLYKPDGAAGTGQARVERAARAAPSHRAMLERRRGNQLLTAWKAARADLAFPSLAALQETADPELFRHSMLLRVGARGALTIERFGPPMPATPASNGSASLPVVTPLVVTWVLSVGSSALRRRAPVTESDDVKIGARMLRYRCAVVPVSSDGAEVDALVGVLGYRWS
;
A
#
# COMPACT_ATOMS: atom_id res chain seq x y z
N MET A 1 33.60 17.80 47.86
CA MET A 1 32.99 16.50 47.48
C MET A 1 31.49 16.66 47.41
N LEU A 2 30.92 16.43 46.21
CA LEU A 2 29.68 15.66 45.93
C LEU A 2 28.36 16.16 46.57
N TYR A 3 27.20 16.29 45.92
CA TYR A 3 26.70 16.08 44.56
C TYR A 3 25.29 16.72 44.54
N LYS A 4 24.95 17.55 43.55
CA LYS A 4 23.57 18.01 43.29
C LYS A 4 22.91 17.03 42.31
N PRO A 5 21.67 16.60 42.54
CA PRO A 5 20.80 16.18 41.44
C PRO A 5 19.84 17.32 41.09
N ASP A 6 20.11 17.92 39.94
CA ASP A 6 19.21 18.81 39.21
C ASP A 6 18.05 18.03 38.57
N GLY A 7 16.88 18.69 38.54
CA GLY A 7 15.98 18.65 37.39
C GLY A 7 15.21 17.36 37.16
N ALA A 8 14.09 17.19 37.86
CA ALA A 8 13.00 16.34 37.38
C ALA A 8 12.50 16.90 36.03
N ALA A 9 12.85 16.18 34.96
CA ALA A 9 12.42 16.45 33.61
C ALA A 9 10.89 16.43 33.53
N GLY A 10 10.31 17.56 33.12
CA GLY A 10 8.90 17.65 32.74
C GLY A 10 8.63 16.65 31.62
N THR A 11 7.83 15.64 31.92
CA THR A 11 7.20 14.77 30.93
C THR A 11 6.26 15.62 30.09
N GLY A 12 6.78 16.16 28.98
CA GLY A 12 5.98 16.74 27.91
C GLY A 12 5.05 15.65 27.39
N GLN A 13 3.80 15.67 27.84
CA GLN A 13 2.74 14.86 27.25
C GLN A 13 2.62 15.27 25.79
N ALA A 14 3.15 14.45 24.89
CA ALA A 14 2.88 14.54 23.47
C ALA A 14 1.36 14.39 23.30
N ARG A 15 0.68 15.53 23.17
CA ARG A 15 -0.75 15.60 22.89
C ARG A 15 -0.93 15.05 21.48
N VAL A 16 -1.20 13.75 21.39
CA VAL A 16 -1.68 13.13 20.15
C VAL A 16 -3.06 13.71 19.90
N GLU A 17 -3.11 14.84 19.20
CA GLU A 17 -4.35 15.38 18.65
C GLU A 17 -4.90 14.33 17.69
N ARG A 18 -5.81 13.49 18.20
CA ARG A 18 -6.69 12.68 17.36
C ARG A 18 -7.61 13.66 16.65
N ALA A 19 -7.15 14.17 15.50
CA ALA A 19 -7.98 14.92 14.58
C ALA A 19 -9.29 14.15 14.39
N ALA A 20 -10.41 14.80 14.71
CA ALA A 20 -11.74 14.25 14.56
C ALA A 20 -11.86 13.65 13.15
N ARG A 21 -12.05 12.33 13.07
CA ARG A 21 -12.08 11.62 11.80
C ARG A 21 -13.34 12.04 11.04
N ALA A 22 -13.20 13.02 10.16
CA ALA A 22 -14.20 13.32 9.14
C ALA A 22 -14.57 12.02 8.39
N ALA A 23 -15.85 11.90 8.01
CA ALA A 23 -16.32 10.77 7.23
C ALA A 23 -15.42 10.56 6.00
N PRO A 24 -15.04 9.31 5.67
CA PRO A 24 -14.18 9.05 4.52
C PRO A 24 -14.84 9.57 3.25
N SER A 25 -14.10 10.32 2.43
CA SER A 25 -14.59 10.75 1.13
C SER A 25 -14.93 9.53 0.26
N HIS A 26 -15.84 9.69 -0.71
CA HIS A 26 -16.23 8.62 -1.65
C HIS A 26 -15.00 7.93 -2.28
N ARG A 27 -13.96 8.69 -2.60
CA ARG A 27 -12.67 8.17 -3.08
C ARG A 27 -11.94 7.27 -2.07
N ALA A 28 -11.89 7.68 -0.81
CA ALA A 28 -11.29 6.87 0.25
C ALA A 28 -12.09 5.57 0.49
N MET A 29 -13.40 5.57 0.23
CA MET A 29 -14.21 4.35 0.23
C MET A 29 -13.87 3.44 -0.95
N LEU A 30 -13.71 3.98 -2.16
CA LEU A 30 -13.33 3.20 -3.35
C LEU A 30 -11.93 2.57 -3.23
N GLU A 31 -10.95 3.30 -2.69
CA GLU A 31 -9.59 2.77 -2.47
C GLU A 31 -9.57 1.65 -1.43
N ARG A 32 -10.30 1.84 -0.31
CA ARG A 32 -10.53 0.79 0.69
C ARG A 32 -11.21 -0.42 0.07
N ARG A 33 -12.21 -0.19 -0.78
CA ARG A 33 -12.95 -1.24 -1.47
C ARG A 33 -12.02 -2.06 -2.36
N ARG A 34 -11.14 -1.44 -3.15
CA ARG A 34 -10.19 -2.17 -4.02
C ARG A 34 -9.17 -2.99 -3.23
N GLY A 35 -8.57 -2.40 -2.20
CA GLY A 35 -7.66 -3.16 -1.32
C GLY A 35 -8.35 -4.35 -0.66
N ASN A 36 -9.59 -4.17 -0.18
CA ASN A 36 -10.38 -5.26 0.39
C ASN A 36 -10.81 -6.29 -0.66
N GLN A 37 -11.16 -5.86 -1.89
CA GLN A 37 -11.47 -6.76 -3.01
C GLN A 37 -10.28 -7.65 -3.35
N LEU A 38 -9.06 -7.09 -3.38
CA LEU A 38 -7.83 -7.88 -3.58
C LEU A 38 -7.65 -8.92 -2.47
N LEU A 39 -7.82 -8.51 -1.21
CA LEU A 39 -7.70 -9.43 -0.07
C LEU A 39 -8.74 -10.55 -0.10
N THR A 40 -9.98 -10.23 -0.45
CA THR A 40 -11.07 -11.21 -0.59
C THR A 40 -10.78 -12.17 -1.74
N ALA A 41 -10.40 -11.66 -2.91
CA ALA A 41 -10.05 -12.48 -4.06
C ALA A 41 -8.85 -13.38 -3.77
N TRP A 42 -7.83 -12.88 -3.06
CA TRP A 42 -6.69 -13.67 -2.65
C TRP A 42 -7.07 -14.82 -1.72
N LYS A 43 -7.92 -14.57 -0.72
CA LYS A 43 -8.40 -15.63 0.19
C LYS A 43 -9.20 -16.69 -0.55
N ALA A 44 -10.04 -16.28 -1.49
CA ALA A 44 -10.85 -17.20 -2.29
C ALA A 44 -9.99 -18.01 -3.27
N ALA A 45 -9.05 -17.37 -3.98
CA ALA A 45 -8.14 -18.04 -4.91
C ALA A 45 -7.16 -19.00 -4.22
N ARG A 46 -6.80 -18.72 -2.96
CA ARG A 46 -5.87 -19.56 -2.19
C ARG A 46 -6.44 -20.95 -1.94
N ALA A 47 -7.75 -21.07 -1.71
CA ALA A 47 -8.38 -22.30 -1.25
C ALA A 47 -7.56 -22.95 -0.11
N ASP A 48 -7.11 -24.19 -0.29
CA ASP A 48 -6.32 -24.95 0.69
C ASP A 48 -4.79 -24.81 0.50
N LEU A 49 -4.32 -24.08 -0.53
CA LEU A 49 -2.89 -23.88 -0.79
C LEU A 49 -2.26 -22.91 0.20
N ALA A 50 -0.92 -22.84 0.26
CA ALA A 50 -0.24 -21.80 1.03
C ALA A 50 -0.39 -20.43 0.35
N PHE A 51 -0.23 -20.39 -0.97
CA PHE A 51 -0.39 -19.21 -1.82
C PHE A 51 -1.17 -19.55 -3.09
N PRO A 52 -2.06 -18.66 -3.57
CA PRO A 52 -2.68 -18.82 -4.88
C PRO A 52 -1.70 -18.55 -6.00
N SER A 53 -1.98 -19.13 -7.18
CA SER A 53 -1.34 -18.71 -8.42
C SER A 53 -1.88 -17.37 -8.90
N LEU A 54 -1.10 -16.68 -9.74
CA LEU A 54 -1.56 -15.43 -10.37
C LEU A 54 -2.81 -15.67 -11.24
N ALA A 55 -2.89 -16.81 -11.93
CA ALA A 55 -4.03 -17.17 -12.76
C ALA A 55 -5.29 -17.38 -11.90
N ALA A 56 -5.20 -18.15 -10.81
CA ALA A 56 -6.32 -18.35 -9.89
C ALA A 56 -6.80 -17.03 -9.26
N LEU A 57 -5.86 -16.14 -8.92
CA LEU A 57 -6.18 -14.80 -8.45
C LEU A 57 -6.91 -13.98 -9.52
N GLN A 58 -6.49 -14.07 -10.79
CA GLN A 58 -7.11 -13.38 -11.93
C GLN A 58 -8.52 -13.87 -12.24
N GLU A 59 -8.77 -15.17 -12.11
CA GLU A 59 -10.10 -15.76 -12.29
C GLU A 59 -11.07 -15.33 -11.17
N THR A 60 -10.55 -15.12 -9.96
CA THR A 60 -11.38 -14.82 -8.79
C THR A 60 -11.65 -13.32 -8.59
N ALA A 61 -10.71 -12.46 -9.00
CA ALA A 61 -10.87 -11.01 -8.84
C ALA A 61 -11.57 -10.37 -10.04
N ASP A 62 -12.19 -9.22 -9.77
CA ASP A 62 -12.73 -8.34 -10.80
C ASP A 62 -11.62 -7.93 -11.79
N PRO A 63 -11.81 -8.08 -13.12
CA PRO A 63 -10.83 -7.65 -14.12
C PRO A 63 -10.39 -6.18 -13.97
N GLU A 64 -11.28 -5.31 -13.47
CA GLU A 64 -10.96 -3.90 -13.21
C GLU A 64 -9.89 -3.73 -12.11
N LEU A 65 -9.85 -4.65 -11.14
CA LEU A 65 -8.85 -4.66 -10.08
C LEU A 65 -7.43 -4.77 -10.66
N PHE A 66 -7.24 -5.65 -11.64
CA PHE A 66 -5.93 -5.88 -12.27
C PHE A 66 -5.49 -4.74 -13.17
N ARG A 67 -6.44 -4.02 -13.77
CA ARG A 67 -6.12 -2.81 -14.55
C ARG A 67 -5.39 -1.77 -13.71
N HIS A 68 -5.66 -1.69 -12.41
CA HIS A 68 -5.02 -0.74 -11.49
C HIS A 68 -4.07 -1.42 -10.48
N SER A 69 -3.71 -2.67 -10.75
CA SER A 69 -2.77 -3.41 -9.92
C SER A 69 -1.32 -3.17 -10.33
N MET A 70 -0.40 -3.47 -9.42
CA MET A 70 1.02 -3.60 -9.69
C MET A 70 1.41 -5.08 -9.55
N LEU A 71 2.38 -5.52 -10.34
CA LEU A 71 3.00 -6.83 -10.22
C LEU A 71 4.47 -6.66 -9.83
N LEU A 72 4.84 -7.27 -8.71
CA LEU A 72 6.21 -7.33 -8.21
C LEU A 72 6.73 -8.75 -8.42
N ARG A 73 7.91 -8.90 -9.01
CA ARG A 73 8.61 -10.19 -9.10
C ARG A 73 9.60 -10.34 -7.97
N VAL A 74 9.69 -11.56 -7.44
CA VAL A 74 10.68 -11.95 -6.44
C VAL A 74 11.85 -12.60 -7.17
N GLY A 75 12.96 -11.88 -7.24
CA GLY A 75 14.23 -12.38 -7.77
C GLY A 75 15.05 -13.15 -6.74
N ALA A 76 16.28 -13.48 -7.12
CA ALA A 76 17.22 -14.15 -6.23
C ALA A 76 17.39 -13.39 -4.90
N ARG A 77 17.46 -14.14 -3.79
CA ARG A 77 17.60 -13.59 -2.42
C ARG A 77 16.48 -12.65 -1.99
N GLY A 78 15.30 -12.72 -2.61
CA GLY A 78 14.14 -11.91 -2.23
C GLY A 78 14.16 -10.48 -2.77
N ALA A 79 15.01 -10.17 -3.77
CA ALA A 79 15.02 -8.88 -4.43
C ALA A 79 13.68 -8.63 -5.14
N LEU A 80 13.06 -7.47 -4.92
CA LEU A 80 11.79 -7.14 -5.55
C LEU A 80 11.98 -6.21 -6.74
N THR A 81 11.43 -6.59 -7.88
CA THR A 81 11.38 -5.76 -9.09
C THR A 81 9.94 -5.50 -9.48
N ILE A 82 9.66 -4.28 -9.92
CA ILE A 82 8.32 -3.93 -10.42
C ILE A 82 8.27 -4.30 -11.90
N GLU A 83 7.52 -5.35 -12.23
CA GLU A 83 7.34 -5.80 -13.62
C GLU A 83 6.25 -4.99 -14.33
N ARG A 84 5.19 -4.65 -13.59
CA ARG A 84 4.05 -3.90 -14.14
C ARG A 84 3.52 -2.90 -13.13
N PHE A 85 3.30 -1.68 -13.60
CA PHE A 85 2.34 -0.76 -13.01
C PHE A 85 1.12 -0.69 -13.91
N GLY A 86 -0.07 -0.96 -13.37
CA GLY A 86 -1.31 -0.57 -14.00
C GLY A 86 -1.33 0.94 -14.25
N PRO A 87 -2.02 1.43 -15.31
CA PRO A 87 -2.16 2.86 -15.55
C PRO A 87 -2.56 3.59 -14.26
N PRO A 88 -1.89 4.72 -13.95
CA PRO A 88 -2.31 5.54 -12.82
C PRO A 88 -3.77 5.91 -13.01
N MET A 89 -4.52 6.01 -11.91
CA MET A 89 -5.90 6.49 -12.02
C MET A 89 -5.90 7.81 -12.79
N PRO A 90 -6.86 8.01 -13.71
CA PRO A 90 -6.96 9.26 -14.44
C PRO A 90 -6.97 10.41 -13.43
N ALA A 91 -6.08 11.36 -13.66
CA ALA A 91 -5.98 12.56 -12.85
C ALA A 91 -7.33 13.27 -12.89
N THR A 92 -8.08 13.24 -11.79
CA THR A 92 -9.18 14.17 -11.61
C THR A 92 -8.55 15.55 -11.47
N PRO A 93 -9.01 16.59 -12.20
CA PRO A 93 -8.52 17.94 -11.99
C PRO A 93 -8.63 18.26 -10.49
N ALA A 94 -7.56 18.82 -9.92
CA ALA A 94 -7.67 19.41 -8.59
C ALA A 94 -8.83 20.42 -8.65
N SER A 95 -9.58 20.63 -7.56
CA SER A 95 -10.68 21.62 -7.51
C SER A 95 -10.25 23.04 -7.92
N ASN A 96 -8.95 23.25 -8.11
CA ASN A 96 -8.30 24.51 -8.36
C ASN A 96 -7.74 24.60 -9.81
N GLY A 97 -8.09 23.67 -10.71
CA GLY A 97 -7.67 23.70 -12.12
C GLY A 97 -6.20 23.38 -12.40
N SER A 98 -5.40 23.04 -11.38
CA SER A 98 -4.00 22.64 -11.59
C SER A 98 -3.88 21.19 -12.06
N ALA A 99 -2.94 20.97 -12.99
CA ALA A 99 -2.56 19.64 -13.45
C ALA A 99 -2.12 18.76 -12.27
N SER A 100 -2.64 17.53 -12.19
CA SER A 100 -2.19 16.57 -11.19
C SER A 100 -0.72 16.25 -11.42
N LEU A 101 0.12 16.42 -10.40
CA LEU A 101 1.48 15.91 -10.41
C LEU A 101 1.48 14.38 -10.66
N PRO A 102 2.56 13.83 -11.27
CA PRO A 102 2.70 12.41 -11.45
C PRO A 102 2.67 11.71 -10.09
N VAL A 103 1.80 10.72 -10.00
CA VAL A 103 1.44 10.03 -8.77
C VAL A 103 2.53 9.05 -8.34
N VAL A 104 3.22 8.47 -9.31
CA VAL A 104 4.31 7.53 -9.13
C VAL A 104 5.60 8.33 -9.10
N THR A 105 6.08 8.61 -7.89
CA THR A 105 7.39 9.24 -7.66
C THR A 105 8.39 8.16 -7.19
N PRO A 106 9.71 8.42 -7.24
CA PRO A 106 10.70 7.50 -6.68
C PRO A 106 10.44 7.16 -5.19
N LEU A 107 9.87 8.11 -4.44
CA LEU A 107 9.47 7.90 -3.05
C LEU A 107 8.35 6.84 -2.94
N VAL A 108 7.34 6.92 -3.80
CA VAL A 108 6.24 5.94 -3.85
C VAL A 108 6.75 4.57 -4.24
N VAL A 109 7.63 4.50 -5.24
CA VAL A 109 8.25 3.24 -5.66
C VAL A 109 8.99 2.61 -4.49
N THR A 110 9.80 3.38 -3.78
CA THR A 110 10.55 2.92 -2.60
C THR A 110 9.61 2.42 -1.50
N TRP A 111 8.54 3.16 -1.23
CA TRP A 111 7.53 2.79 -0.24
C TRP A 111 6.80 1.50 -0.63
N VAL A 112 6.34 1.38 -1.87
CA VAL A 112 5.70 0.17 -2.41
C VAL A 112 6.61 -1.05 -2.28
N LEU A 113 7.90 -0.91 -2.61
CA LEU A 113 8.87 -1.99 -2.47
C LEU A 113 9.06 -2.39 -1.00
N SER A 114 9.05 -1.43 -0.07
CA SER A 114 9.10 -1.71 1.37
C SER A 114 7.87 -2.50 1.86
N VAL A 115 6.66 -2.11 1.41
CA VAL A 115 5.42 -2.85 1.70
C VAL A 115 5.49 -4.26 1.11
N GLY A 116 5.97 -4.40 -0.13
CA GLY A 116 6.20 -5.69 -0.77
C GLY A 116 7.19 -6.57 0.01
N SER A 117 8.31 -6.00 0.46
CA SER A 117 9.28 -6.74 1.28
C SER A 117 8.68 -7.19 2.61
N SER A 118 7.80 -6.39 3.21
CA SER A 118 7.04 -6.79 4.40
C SER A 118 6.13 -7.98 4.12
N ALA A 119 5.38 -7.94 3.01
CA ALA A 119 4.52 -9.05 2.60
C ALA A 119 5.31 -10.34 2.33
N LEU A 120 6.46 -10.23 1.65
CA LEU A 120 7.34 -11.34 1.38
C LEU A 120 7.89 -11.96 2.67
N ARG A 121 8.44 -11.15 3.59
CA ARG A 121 8.96 -11.63 4.88
C ARG A 121 7.90 -12.30 5.74
N ARG A 122 6.69 -11.74 5.77
CA ARG A 122 5.57 -12.28 6.56
C ARG A 122 4.89 -13.46 5.88
N ARG A 123 5.15 -13.68 4.60
CA ARG A 123 4.42 -14.64 3.75
C ARG A 123 2.90 -14.47 3.90
N ALA A 124 2.44 -13.23 3.93
CA ALA A 124 1.04 -12.90 4.19
C ALA A 124 0.65 -11.60 3.51
N PRO A 125 -0.64 -11.39 3.24
CA PRO A 125 -1.14 -10.10 2.78
C PRO A 125 -0.78 -8.95 3.73
N VAL A 126 -0.38 -7.82 3.18
CA VAL A 126 -0.06 -6.60 3.94
C VAL A 126 -0.84 -5.43 3.37
N THR A 127 -1.35 -4.57 4.26
CA THR A 127 -1.97 -3.32 3.88
C THR A 127 -1.36 -2.20 4.70
N GLU A 128 -0.80 -1.20 4.02
CA GLU A 128 -0.17 -0.03 4.64
C GLU A 128 -0.74 1.25 4.05
N SER A 129 -0.65 2.34 4.82
CA SER A 129 -1.03 3.67 4.36
C SER A 129 -0.02 4.69 4.88
N ASP A 130 0.30 5.68 4.05
CA ASP A 130 1.27 6.72 4.38
C ASP A 130 0.83 8.09 3.86
N ASP A 131 1.32 9.16 4.48
CA ASP A 131 0.98 10.55 4.17
C ASP A 131 2.25 11.32 3.80
N VAL A 132 2.31 11.83 2.57
CA VAL A 132 3.45 12.58 2.04
C VAL A 132 3.04 14.02 1.79
N LYS A 133 3.71 14.97 2.44
CA LYS A 133 3.52 16.39 2.18
C LYS A 133 4.30 16.81 0.92
N ILE A 134 3.62 17.36 -0.07
CA ILE A 134 4.22 17.90 -1.31
C ILE A 134 3.77 19.35 -1.46
N GLY A 135 4.67 20.28 -1.13
CA GLY A 135 4.34 21.70 -1.03
C GLY A 135 3.29 21.97 0.06
N ALA A 136 2.21 22.66 -0.30
CA ALA A 136 1.10 22.97 0.60
C ALA A 136 0.04 21.84 0.70
N ARG A 137 0.19 20.76 -0.07
CA ARG A 137 -0.80 19.68 -0.17
C ARG A 137 -0.32 18.41 0.51
N MET A 138 -1.26 17.58 0.95
CA MET A 138 -0.97 16.30 1.56
C MET A 138 -1.44 15.18 0.63
N LEU A 139 -0.55 14.25 0.28
CA LEU A 139 -0.84 13.10 -0.55
C LEU A 139 -0.88 11.85 0.32
N ARG A 140 -2.07 11.27 0.47
CA ARG A 140 -2.25 10.02 1.21
C ARG A 140 -2.19 8.85 0.25
N TYR A 141 -1.30 7.90 0.51
CA TYR A 141 -1.20 6.63 -0.18
C TYR A 141 -1.80 5.49 0.64
N ARG A 142 -2.33 4.49 -0.04
CA ARG A 142 -2.73 3.21 0.55
C ARG A 142 -2.32 2.10 -0.39
N CYS A 143 -1.59 1.12 0.13
CA CYS A 143 -1.13 -0.03 -0.62
C CYS A 143 -1.63 -1.30 0.04
N ALA A 144 -2.25 -2.18 -0.73
CA ALA A 144 -2.51 -3.56 -0.32
C ALA A 144 -1.68 -4.46 -1.23
N VAL A 145 -0.93 -5.40 -0.65
CA VAL A 145 -0.07 -6.34 -1.37
C VAL A 145 -0.38 -7.76 -0.91
N VAL A 146 -0.52 -8.68 -1.86
CA VAL A 146 -0.78 -10.10 -1.60
C VAL A 146 0.30 -10.97 -2.26
N PRO A 147 0.78 -12.04 -1.58
CA PRO A 147 1.75 -12.96 -2.14
C PRO A 147 1.09 -13.96 -3.09
N VAL A 148 1.74 -14.27 -4.21
CA VAL A 148 1.32 -15.34 -5.14
C VAL A 148 2.49 -16.28 -5.42
N SER A 149 2.17 -17.45 -5.96
CA SER A 149 3.13 -18.52 -6.20
C SER A 149 2.77 -19.32 -7.44
N SER A 150 3.75 -19.63 -8.30
CA SER A 150 3.55 -20.56 -9.41
C SER A 150 3.50 -22.04 -8.99
N ASP A 151 4.11 -22.41 -7.87
CA ASP A 151 4.16 -23.78 -7.35
C ASP A 151 3.24 -24.03 -6.13
N GLY A 152 2.57 -22.98 -5.64
CA GLY A 152 1.68 -23.01 -4.49
C GLY A 152 2.40 -23.02 -3.13
N ALA A 153 3.74 -23.10 -3.12
CA ALA A 153 4.56 -23.21 -1.93
C ALA A 153 5.41 -21.96 -1.69
N GLU A 154 6.22 -21.54 -2.67
CA GLU A 154 7.14 -20.41 -2.52
C GLU A 154 6.64 -19.15 -3.22
N VAL A 155 6.84 -18.00 -2.58
CA VAL A 155 6.37 -16.72 -3.10
C VAL A 155 7.34 -16.24 -4.18
N ASP A 156 6.90 -16.27 -5.44
CA ASP A 156 7.68 -15.85 -6.62
C ASP A 156 7.24 -14.49 -7.18
N ALA A 157 6.06 -14.01 -6.76
CA ALA A 157 5.55 -12.70 -7.12
C ALA A 157 4.60 -12.16 -6.05
N LEU A 158 4.33 -10.85 -6.13
CA LEU A 158 3.35 -10.17 -5.31
C LEU A 158 2.44 -9.33 -6.20
N VAL A 159 1.14 -9.31 -5.91
CA VAL A 159 0.18 -8.43 -6.56
C VAL A 159 -0.21 -7.33 -5.60
N GLY A 160 -0.08 -6.08 -6.02
CA GLY A 160 -0.44 -4.92 -5.21
C GLY A 160 -1.51 -4.05 -5.83
N VAL A 161 -2.21 -3.27 -5.01
CA VAL A 161 -3.08 -2.18 -5.47
C VAL A 161 -2.67 -0.90 -4.75
N LEU A 162 -2.40 0.15 -5.53
CA LEU A 162 -2.06 1.48 -5.02
C LEU A 162 -3.26 2.41 -5.16
N GLY A 163 -3.80 2.84 -4.02
CA GLY A 163 -4.70 3.98 -3.91
C GLY A 163 -3.93 5.23 -3.51
N TYR A 164 -4.35 6.39 -4.00
CA TYR A 164 -3.78 7.68 -3.60
C TYR A 164 -4.81 8.77 -3.68
N ARG A 165 -4.73 9.75 -2.78
CA ARG A 165 -5.58 10.93 -2.81
C ARG A 165 -4.84 12.17 -2.32
N TRP A 166 -5.10 13.29 -2.97
CA TRP A 166 -4.67 14.59 -2.49
C TRP A 166 -5.69 15.13 -1.48
N SER A 167 -5.18 15.77 -0.43
CA SER A 167 -5.91 16.57 0.56
C SER A 167 -5.32 17.97 0.64
#